data_AF-A0A3M8BUF0-F1
#
_entry.id   AF-A0A3M8BUF0-F1
#
_cell.length_a   1.000
_cell.length_b   1.000
_cell.length_c   1.000
_cell.angle_alpha   90.00
_cell.angle_beta   90.00
_cell.angle_gamma   90.00
#
_symmetry.space_group_name_H-M   'P 1'
#
loop_
_entity.id
_entity.type
_entity.pdbx_description
1 polymer ?
#
loop_
_entity_poly.entity_id
_entity_poly.type
_entity_poly.pdbx_seq_one_letter_code
_entity_poly.pdbx_strand_id
1 'polypeptide(L)'
;MTQRVEKAVEILKNTGVRMTPQRHAILTYLLDTMTHPTADEIYKALEGKFPNMSVATIYNNLRVFKDAGLVRELTYGDASSRFDANVEEDHYHAICMNCGSISDFHFPYLKDAETSAAKDVGFQVTGHRMEVYGICTACQKTTH
;
A
#
# COMPACT_ATOMS: atom_id res chain seq x y z
N MET A 1 1.73 -14.56 -10.92
CA MET A 1 0.50 -13.74 -10.90
C MET A 1 -0.60 -14.44 -10.10
N THR A 2 -1.01 -15.66 -10.48
CA THR A 2 -2.01 -16.47 -9.76
C THR A 2 -1.62 -16.82 -8.32
N GLN A 3 -0.34 -17.13 -8.08
CA GLN A 3 0.14 -17.55 -6.75
C GLN A 3 0.00 -16.47 -5.64
N ARG A 4 0.22 -15.18 -5.95
CA ARG A 4 0.08 -14.10 -4.93
C ARG A 4 -1.38 -13.93 -4.52
N VAL A 5 -2.29 -13.99 -5.48
CA VAL A 5 -3.75 -13.93 -5.24
C VAL A 5 -4.21 -15.17 -4.46
N GLU A 6 -3.78 -16.36 -4.85
CA GLU A 6 -4.10 -17.62 -4.15
C GLU A 6 -3.64 -17.60 -2.69
N LYS A 7 -2.40 -17.17 -2.43
CA LYS A 7 -1.86 -17.03 -1.07
C LYS A 7 -2.69 -16.04 -0.24
N ALA A 8 -3.03 -14.90 -0.81
CA ALA A 8 -3.86 -13.89 -0.14
C ALA A 8 -5.29 -14.40 0.14
N VAL A 9 -5.87 -15.18 -0.77
CA VAL A 9 -7.16 -15.86 -0.56
C VAL A 9 -7.08 -16.82 0.62
N GLU A 10 -5.99 -17.57 0.75
CA GLU A 10 -5.77 -18.49 1.86
C GLU A 10 -5.62 -17.75 3.20
N ILE A 11 -4.88 -16.64 3.23
CA ILE A 11 -4.76 -15.77 4.41
C ILE A 11 -6.13 -15.25 4.87
N LEU A 12 -6.97 -14.79 3.93
CA LEU A 12 -8.33 -14.32 4.27
C LEU A 12 -9.22 -15.46 4.77
N LYS A 13 -9.10 -16.66 4.20
CA LYS A 13 -9.83 -17.84 4.66
C LYS A 13 -9.43 -18.21 6.10
N ASN A 14 -8.14 -18.16 6.42
CA ASN A 14 -7.62 -18.49 7.75
C ASN A 14 -7.99 -17.44 8.82
N THR A 15 -8.26 -16.20 8.42
CA THR A 15 -8.74 -15.12 9.31
C THR A 15 -10.27 -15.08 9.43
N GLY A 16 -10.99 -16.05 8.86
CA GLY A 16 -12.46 -16.12 8.89
C GLY A 16 -13.15 -15.11 7.98
N VAL A 17 -12.39 -14.42 7.12
CA VAL A 17 -12.92 -13.44 6.18
C VAL A 17 -13.41 -14.14 4.92
N ARG A 18 -14.72 -14.00 4.63
CA ARG A 18 -15.30 -14.54 3.40
C ARG A 18 -14.71 -13.87 2.15
N MET A 19 -14.21 -14.64 1.20
CA MET A 19 -13.84 -14.13 -0.12
C MET A 19 -15.11 -13.83 -0.95
N THR A 20 -15.35 -12.56 -1.29
CA THR A 20 -16.44 -12.14 -2.18
C THR A 20 -15.90 -11.79 -3.56
N PRO A 21 -16.72 -11.75 -4.62
CA PRO A 21 -16.26 -11.33 -5.95
C PRO A 21 -15.62 -9.93 -5.97
N GLN A 22 -16.16 -8.99 -5.17
CA GLN A 22 -15.57 -7.66 -5.00
C GLN A 22 -14.21 -7.73 -4.31
N ARG A 23 -14.06 -8.50 -3.22
CA ARG A 23 -12.77 -8.66 -2.53
C ARG A 23 -11.71 -9.23 -3.46
N HIS A 24 -12.07 -10.27 -4.20
CA HIS A 24 -11.18 -10.86 -5.17
C HIS A 24 -10.76 -9.83 -6.22
N ALA A 25 -11.70 -9.08 -6.82
CA ALA A 25 -11.37 -8.09 -7.83
C ALA A 25 -10.46 -6.96 -7.32
N ILE A 26 -10.73 -6.43 -6.12
CA ILE A 26 -9.90 -5.40 -5.50
C ILE A 26 -8.50 -5.93 -5.23
N LEU A 27 -8.41 -7.13 -4.66
CA LEU A 27 -7.12 -7.73 -4.29
C LEU A 27 -6.29 -8.08 -5.54
N THR A 28 -6.91 -8.61 -6.59
CA THR A 28 -6.27 -8.81 -7.89
C THR A 28 -5.76 -7.48 -8.46
N TYR A 29 -6.60 -6.44 -8.47
CA TYR A 29 -6.18 -5.12 -8.96
C TYR A 29 -4.96 -4.59 -8.21
N LEU A 30 -4.96 -4.67 -6.88
CA LEU A 30 -3.84 -4.21 -6.05
C LEU A 30 -2.56 -5.01 -6.29
N LEU A 31 -2.65 -6.34 -6.40
CA LEU A 31 -1.48 -7.20 -6.61
C LEU A 31 -0.89 -7.11 -8.02
N ASP A 32 -1.70 -6.72 -9.00
CA ASP A 32 -1.29 -6.54 -10.40
C ASP A 32 -0.75 -5.12 -10.68
N THR A 33 -1.04 -4.17 -9.79
CA THR A 33 -0.63 -2.77 -9.94
C THR A 33 0.77 -2.57 -9.35
N MET A 34 1.68 -1.99 -10.14
CA MET A 34 3.05 -1.64 -9.73
C MET A 34 3.14 -0.27 -9.05
N THR A 35 2.00 0.37 -8.79
CA THR A 35 1.88 1.66 -8.11
C THR A 35 1.04 1.50 -6.84
N HIS A 36 0.99 2.54 -6.03
CA HIS A 36 0.18 2.57 -4.80
C HIS A 36 -1.11 3.36 -5.02
N PRO A 37 -2.19 2.75 -5.51
CA PRO A 37 -3.40 3.47 -5.87
C PRO A 37 -4.13 4.01 -4.62
N THR A 38 -4.86 5.08 -4.81
CA THR A 38 -5.86 5.60 -3.87
C THR A 38 -7.16 4.79 -3.94
N ALA A 39 -8.02 4.90 -2.93
CA ALA A 39 -9.34 4.28 -2.96
C ALA A 39 -10.18 4.70 -4.17
N ASP A 40 -10.05 5.95 -4.61
CA ASP A 40 -10.74 6.49 -5.78
C ASP A 40 -10.22 5.91 -7.10
N GLU A 41 -8.91 5.69 -7.22
CA GLU A 41 -8.29 5.05 -8.39
C GLU A 41 -8.76 3.59 -8.50
N ILE A 42 -8.81 2.86 -7.38
CA ILE A 42 -9.34 1.49 -7.33
C ILE A 42 -10.83 1.47 -7.72
N TYR A 43 -11.62 2.40 -7.17
CA TYR A 43 -13.04 2.52 -7.49
C TYR A 43 -13.25 2.72 -8.99
N LYS A 44 -12.58 3.72 -9.59
CA LYS A 44 -12.67 4.01 -11.03
C LYS A 44 -12.27 2.83 -11.90
N ALA A 45 -11.26 2.07 -11.49
CA ALA A 45 -10.81 0.90 -12.23
C ALA A 45 -11.83 -0.26 -12.23
N LEU A 46 -12.71 -0.32 -11.22
CA LEU A 46 -13.58 -1.47 -10.99
C LEU A 46 -15.08 -1.17 -11.11
N GLU A 47 -15.51 0.09 -11.09
CA GLU A 47 -16.93 0.50 -11.07
C GLU A 47 -17.74 -0.10 -12.22
N GLY A 48 -17.16 -0.21 -13.42
CA GLY A 48 -17.81 -0.80 -14.59
C GLY A 48 -18.15 -2.29 -14.45
N LYS A 49 -17.48 -3.01 -13.53
CA LYS A 49 -17.73 -4.44 -13.25
C LYS A 49 -18.69 -4.66 -12.07
N PHE A 50 -18.85 -3.68 -11.19
CA PHE A 50 -19.63 -3.81 -9.97
C PHE A 50 -20.53 -2.58 -9.75
N PRO A 51 -21.74 -2.56 -10.34
CA PRO A 51 -22.63 -1.38 -10.30
C PRO A 51 -23.05 -0.93 -8.90
N ASN A 52 -23.06 -1.84 -7.92
CA ASN A 52 -23.41 -1.57 -6.52
C ASN A 52 -22.19 -1.23 -5.65
N MET A 53 -21.00 -1.09 -6.25
CA MET A 53 -19.80 -0.75 -5.51
C MET A 53 -19.74 0.77 -5.31
N SER A 54 -19.27 1.18 -4.13
CA SER A 54 -19.01 2.58 -3.81
C SER A 54 -17.59 2.74 -3.29
N VAL A 55 -17.10 3.97 -3.21
CA VAL A 55 -15.81 4.27 -2.56
C VAL A 55 -15.80 3.78 -1.10
N ALA A 56 -16.93 3.87 -0.39
CA ALA A 56 -17.06 3.30 0.96
C ALA A 56 -16.87 1.77 0.98
N THR A 57 -17.38 1.08 -0.04
CA THR A 57 -17.16 -0.36 -0.23
C THR A 57 -15.67 -0.67 -0.44
N ILE A 58 -14.95 0.17 -1.17
CA ILE A 58 -13.50 0.03 -1.35
C ILE A 58 -12.77 0.17 -0.01
N TYR A 59 -13.01 1.25 0.75
CA TYR A 59 -12.41 1.45 2.07
C TYR A 59 -12.68 0.30 3.04
N ASN A 60 -13.92 -0.22 3.07
CA ASN A 60 -14.27 -1.35 3.91
C ASN A 60 -13.45 -2.60 3.58
N ASN A 61 -13.19 -2.87 2.30
CA ASN A 61 -12.37 -4.01 1.90
C ASN A 61 -10.88 -3.77 2.14
N LEU A 62 -10.38 -2.55 1.88
CA LEU A 62 -9.00 -2.18 2.17
C LEU A 62 -8.66 -2.31 3.65
N ARG A 63 -9.60 -1.93 4.53
CA ARG A 63 -9.46 -2.14 5.98
C ARG A 63 -9.34 -3.62 6.32
N VAL A 64 -10.19 -4.46 5.75
CA VAL A 64 -10.13 -5.92 5.94
C VAL A 64 -8.78 -6.49 5.46
N PHE A 65 -8.25 -6.02 4.34
CA PHE A 65 -6.96 -6.47 3.84
C PHE A 65 -5.80 -5.98 4.69
N LYS A 66 -5.88 -4.76 5.21
CA LYS A 66 -4.90 -4.21 6.16
C LYS A 66 -4.86 -5.02 7.45
N ASP A 67 -6.03 -5.30 8.02
CA ASP A 67 -6.16 -6.08 9.26
C ASP A 67 -5.66 -7.53 9.06
N ALA A 68 -5.76 -8.06 7.84
CA ALA A 68 -5.21 -9.37 7.46
C ALA A 68 -3.71 -9.33 7.06
N GLY A 69 -3.05 -8.17 7.08
CA GLY A 69 -1.65 -8.01 6.72
C GLY A 69 -1.34 -8.12 5.22
N LEU A 70 -2.37 -8.02 4.36
CA LEU A 70 -2.24 -8.15 2.90
C LEU A 70 -1.98 -6.82 2.20
N VAL A 71 -2.31 -5.71 2.85
CA VAL A 71 -2.18 -4.35 2.32
C VAL A 71 -1.64 -3.43 3.40
N ARG A 72 -0.73 -2.53 3.05
CA ARG A 72 -0.29 -1.42 3.88
C ARG A 72 -0.99 -0.15 3.41
N GLU A 73 -1.46 0.64 4.37
CA GLU A 73 -2.00 1.97 4.11
C GLU A 73 -0.88 3.00 4.28
N LEU A 74 -0.66 3.77 3.22
CA LEU A 74 0.35 4.81 3.15
C LEU A 74 -0.35 6.18 3.25
N THR A 75 -0.16 6.85 4.39
CA THR A 75 -0.75 8.14 4.71
C THR A 75 0.28 9.26 4.58
N TYR A 76 -0.04 10.30 3.80
CA TYR A 76 0.89 11.38 3.45
C TYR A 76 0.25 12.75 3.65
N GLY A 77 0.43 13.34 4.85
CA GLY A 77 -0.15 14.64 5.20
C GLY A 77 -1.67 14.68 4.95
N ASP A 78 -2.12 15.72 4.25
CA ASP A 78 -3.53 15.91 3.87
C ASP A 78 -3.94 15.19 2.56
N ALA A 79 -3.00 14.49 1.91
CA ALA A 79 -3.30 13.76 0.68
C ALA A 79 -4.08 12.46 0.97
N SER A 80 -4.91 12.04 0.01
CA SER A 80 -5.64 10.77 0.11
C SER A 80 -4.69 9.59 0.35
N SER A 81 -5.07 8.69 1.27
CA SER A 81 -4.32 7.45 1.53
C SER A 81 -4.11 6.66 0.24
N ARG A 82 -2.90 6.14 0.09
CA ARG A 82 -2.53 5.18 -0.96
C ARG A 82 -2.35 3.79 -0.34
N PHE A 83 -2.52 2.75 -1.15
CA PHE A 83 -2.54 1.37 -0.65
C PHE A 83 -1.50 0.53 -1.38
N ASP A 84 -0.65 -0.13 -0.61
CA ASP A 84 0.44 -0.98 -1.08
C ASP A 84 0.13 -2.45 -0.79
N ALA A 85 0.13 -3.30 -1.82
CA ALA A 85 -0.05 -4.75 -1.67
C ALA A 85 1.25 -5.55 -1.83
N ASN A 86 2.40 -4.88 -1.99
CA ASN A 86 3.72 -5.49 -1.95
C ASN A 86 4.26 -5.54 -0.51
N VAL A 87 3.60 -6.33 0.33
CA VAL A 87 3.97 -6.48 1.74
C VAL A 87 5.18 -7.39 2.00
N GLU A 88 5.66 -8.12 0.98
CA GLU A 88 6.68 -9.16 1.13
C GLU A 88 8.12 -8.64 0.93
N GLU A 89 8.29 -7.59 0.13
CA GLU A 89 9.61 -7.00 -0.13
C GLU A 89 9.80 -5.75 0.73
N ASP A 90 10.90 -5.70 1.49
CA ASP A 90 11.30 -4.48 2.18
C ASP A 90 11.75 -3.46 1.14
N HIS A 91 10.93 -2.43 0.98
CA HIS A 91 11.19 -1.29 0.12
C HIS A 91 10.83 -0.01 0.87
N TYR A 92 11.35 1.11 0.38
CA TYR A 92 11.10 2.42 0.94
C TYR A 92 10.51 3.34 -0.11
N HIS A 93 9.86 4.40 0.35
CA HIS A 93 9.07 5.27 -0.50
C HIS A 93 9.77 6.61 -0.74
N ALA A 94 9.88 7.01 -2.00
CA ALA A 94 10.20 8.37 -2.40
C ALA A 94 8.91 9.09 -2.83
N ILE A 95 8.66 10.28 -2.30
CA ILE A 95 7.41 11.02 -2.47
C ILE A 95 7.70 12.36 -3.14
N CYS A 96 6.99 12.64 -4.23
CA CYS A 96 7.06 13.93 -4.91
C CYS A 96 6.22 14.99 -4.18
N MET A 97 6.85 16.06 -3.72
CA MET A 97 6.19 17.18 -3.06
C MET A 97 5.34 18.04 -4.02
N ASN A 98 5.51 17.89 -5.33
CA ASN A 98 4.75 18.67 -6.32
C ASN A 98 3.48 17.97 -6.80
N CYS A 99 3.55 16.67 -7.10
CA CYS A 99 2.41 15.92 -7.66
C CYS A 99 1.91 14.78 -6.78
N GLY A 100 2.57 14.50 -5.64
CA GLY A 100 2.19 13.41 -4.74
C GLY A 100 2.45 12.01 -5.30
N SER A 101 3.20 11.87 -6.41
CA SER A 101 3.59 10.57 -6.94
C SER A 101 4.54 9.86 -5.97
N ILE A 102 4.41 8.53 -5.87
CA ILE A 102 5.23 7.70 -5.00
C ILE A 102 6.00 6.70 -5.84
N SER A 103 7.26 6.49 -5.49
CA SER A 103 8.13 5.53 -6.16
C SER A 103 8.86 4.70 -5.12
N ASP A 104 8.89 3.40 -5.35
CA ASP A 104 9.59 2.46 -4.50
C ASP A 104 11.07 2.46 -4.84
N PHE A 105 11.91 2.36 -3.82
CA PHE A 105 13.33 2.13 -3.99
C PHE A 105 13.84 1.11 -2.97
N HIS A 106 14.88 0.40 -3.37
CA HIS A 106 15.54 -0.58 -2.52
C HIS A 106 16.67 0.10 -1.78
N PHE A 107 16.72 -0.14 -0.47
CA PHE A 107 17.85 0.23 0.37
C PHE A 107 18.01 -0.87 1.42
N PRO A 108 19.22 -1.11 1.97
CA PRO A 108 19.38 -2.06 3.05
C PRO A 108 18.44 -1.79 4.23
N TYR A 109 17.98 -2.85 4.90
CA TYR A 109 17.14 -2.72 6.08
C TYR A 109 17.87 -1.91 7.17
N LEU A 110 17.22 -0.88 7.75
CA LEU A 110 17.84 0.05 8.70
C LEU A 110 17.98 -0.51 10.12
N LYS A 111 18.60 -1.68 10.25
CA LYS A 111 18.77 -2.38 11.53
C LYS A 111 19.51 -1.56 12.59
N ASP A 112 20.47 -0.74 12.16
CA ASP A 112 21.24 0.12 13.07
C ASP A 112 20.38 1.24 13.68
N ALA A 113 19.42 1.77 12.92
CA ALA A 113 18.46 2.76 13.42
C ALA A 113 17.53 2.13 14.47
N GLU A 114 17.02 0.93 14.21
CA GLU A 114 16.20 0.19 15.18
C GLU A 114 16.99 -0.16 16.44
N THR A 115 18.24 -0.59 16.28
CA THR A 115 19.12 -0.93 17.41
C THR A 115 19.37 0.29 18.29
N SER A 116 19.60 1.45 17.69
CA SER A 116 19.80 2.70 18.42
C SER A 116 18.51 3.13 19.13
N ALA A 117 17.35 3.02 18.49
CA ALA A 117 16.06 3.31 19.12
C ALA A 117 15.79 2.40 20.33
N ALA A 118 16.13 1.11 20.23
CA ALA A 118 15.98 0.17 21.34
C ALA A 118 16.96 0.44 22.49
N LYS A 119 18.23 0.73 22.20
CA LYS A 119 19.28 0.89 23.22
C LYS A 119 19.28 2.27 23.86
N ASP A 120 19.22 3.32 23.04
CA ASP A 120 19.46 4.69 23.51
C ASP A 120 18.18 5.33 24.06
N VAL A 121 17.02 4.90 23.55
CA VAL A 121 15.70 5.43 23.94
C VAL A 121 14.87 4.40 24.72
N GLY A 122 15.20 3.10 24.64
CA GLY A 122 14.51 2.05 25.39
C GLY A 122 13.22 1.54 24.73
N PHE A 123 13.06 1.70 23.42
CA PHE A 123 11.84 1.27 22.71
C PHE A 123 11.83 -0.25 22.45
N GLN A 124 10.66 -0.88 22.60
CA GLN A 124 10.40 -2.19 22.00
C GLN A 124 10.05 -1.99 20.53
N VAL A 125 11.05 -2.04 19.66
CA VAL A 125 10.89 -1.76 18.23
C VAL A 125 10.11 -2.89 17.54
N THR A 126 9.06 -2.52 16.80
CA THR A 126 8.24 -3.45 16.01
C THR A 126 8.51 -3.34 14.51
N GLY A 127 9.29 -2.35 14.08
CA GLY A 127 9.65 -2.07 12.69
C GLY A 127 9.90 -0.58 12.47
N HIS A 128 10.18 -0.20 11.23
CA HIS A 128 10.35 1.20 10.82
C HIS A 128 9.73 1.46 9.45
N ARG A 129 9.48 2.74 9.17
CA ARG A 129 9.04 3.25 7.87
C ARG A 129 9.99 4.39 7.46
N MET A 130 10.57 4.31 6.26
CA MET A 130 11.37 5.41 5.70
C MET A 130 10.64 6.03 4.51
N GLU A 131 10.61 7.36 4.51
CA GLU A 131 10.04 8.18 3.46
C GLU A 131 11.04 9.25 3.08
N VAL A 132 11.27 9.42 1.79
CA VAL A 132 12.18 10.43 1.23
C VAL A 132 11.37 11.40 0.40
N TYR A 133 11.42 12.68 0.76
CA TYR A 133 10.64 13.73 0.11
C TYR A 133 11.51 14.48 -0.92
N GLY A 134 10.97 14.70 -2.12
CA GLY A 134 11.69 15.36 -3.21
C GLY A 134 10.78 15.80 -4.36
N ILE A 135 11.34 15.99 -5.56
CA ILE A 135 10.59 16.30 -6.79
C ILE A 135 10.88 15.20 -7.80
N CYS A 136 9.85 14.53 -8.32
CA CYS A 136 10.03 13.44 -9.28
C CYS A 136 10.53 13.96 -10.63
N THR A 137 11.16 13.07 -11.42
CA THR A 137 11.73 13.39 -12.74
C THR A 137 10.72 14.04 -13.69
N ALA A 138 9.44 13.66 -13.61
CA ALA A 138 8.38 14.28 -14.43
C ALA A 138 8.19 15.75 -14.07
N CYS A 139 8.05 16.07 -12.78
CA CYS A 139 7.87 17.45 -12.31
C CYS A 139 9.12 18.31 -12.50
N GLN A 140 10.32 17.73 -12.38
CA GLN A 140 11.56 18.45 -12.68
C GLN A 140 11.58 18.95 -14.14
N LYS A 141 11.07 18.14 -15.09
CA LYS A 141 11.02 18.49 -16.51
C LYS A 141 9.93 19.50 -16.87
N THR A 142 8.89 19.63 -16.05
CA THR A 142 7.79 20.60 -16.26
C THR A 142 8.14 22.00 -15.73
N THR A 143 9.26 22.17 -15.04
CA THR A 143 9.66 23.45 -14.44
C THR A 143 10.44 24.34 -15.43
N HIS A 144 10.05 24.34 -16.71
CA HIS A 144 10.62 25.21 -17.76
C HIS A 144 9.54 26.12 -18.37
#